data_AF-M9SHK2-F1
#
_entry.id   AF-M9SHK2-F1
#
_cell.length_a   1.000
_cell.length_b   1.000
_cell.length_c   1.000
_cell.angle_alpha   90.00
_cell.angle_beta   90.00
_cell.angle_gamma   90.00
#
_symmetry.space_group_name_H-M   'P 1'
#
loop_
_entity.id
_entity.type
_entity.pdbx_description
1 polymer ?
#
loop_
_entity_poly.entity_id
_entity_poly.type
_entity_poly.pdbx_seq_one_letter_code
_entity_poly.pdbx_strand_id
1 'polypeptide(L)'
;MHLLHYIRDPESERGSIYAGFFEETSEQISSSGAEVVEHNVNVSNFPDVIREVESILGSEYSEHPDSDIYVNLSSGSSEYISAATIVSMMYPKSIPFTVSTKEYTVDLENVKKLYYDGDRPVGLSRSVTDPSPMVKVSIPHPDEILVRGLRAYVNCNCKTREAISLIKSEGLWLRGESKSEEYSKQYDVVWFHRDFVQKWINLGWVERDEHRRRFNLTDDGRWILRTYFT
;
A
#
# COMPACT_ATOMS: atom_id res chain seq x y z
N MET A 1 -12.06 7.55 -13.27
CA MET A 1 -10.64 7.98 -13.20
C MET A 1 -10.35 8.42 -11.78
N HIS A 2 -9.39 7.78 -11.11
CA HIS A 2 -9.03 8.09 -9.73
C HIS A 2 -7.91 9.13 -9.72
N LEU A 3 -8.12 10.25 -9.04
CA LEU A 3 -7.13 11.30 -8.88
C LEU A 3 -6.71 11.39 -7.41
N LEU A 4 -5.44 11.09 -7.14
CA LEU A 4 -4.85 11.25 -5.81
C LEU A 4 -4.21 12.63 -5.74
N HIS A 5 -4.59 13.41 -4.73
CA HIS A 5 -3.99 14.72 -4.47
C HIS A 5 -3.89 14.97 -2.97
N TYR A 6 -3.16 16.02 -2.59
CA TYR A 6 -3.03 16.40 -1.19
C TYR A 6 -3.03 17.92 -1.03
N ILE A 7 -4.07 18.44 -0.38
CA ILE A 7 -4.16 19.84 0.00
C ILE A 7 -4.25 19.91 1.52
N ARG A 8 -3.11 20.18 2.17
CA ARG A 8 -3.02 20.27 3.64
C ARG A 8 -3.73 21.50 4.21
N ASP A 9 -3.62 22.62 3.50
CA ASP A 9 -4.19 23.91 3.90
C ASP A 9 -4.73 24.63 2.65
N PRO A 10 -6.02 24.45 2.33
CA PRO A 10 -6.65 25.00 1.13
C PRO A 10 -6.62 26.53 1.08
N GLU A 11 -6.64 27.18 2.26
CA GLU A 11 -6.68 28.64 2.39
C GLU A 11 -5.30 29.29 2.20
N SER A 12 -4.24 28.48 2.15
CA SER A 12 -2.89 28.97 1.85
C SER A 12 -2.71 29.24 0.35
N GLU A 13 -1.86 30.22 0.00
CA GLU A 13 -1.53 30.52 -1.40
C GLU A 13 -1.04 29.28 -2.17
N ARG A 14 -0.23 28.43 -1.52
CA ARG A 14 0.20 27.15 -2.10
C ARG A 14 -0.95 26.18 -2.27
N GLY A 15 -1.85 26.08 -1.29
CA GLY A 15 -3.04 25.22 -1.37
C GLY A 15 -3.95 25.61 -2.52
N SER A 16 -4.20 26.91 -2.69
CA SER A 16 -4.99 27.46 -3.79
C SER A 16 -4.38 27.16 -5.16
N ILE A 17 -3.05 27.24 -5.32
CA ILE A 17 -2.38 26.87 -6.58
C ILE A 17 -2.57 25.38 -6.90
N TYR A 18 -2.35 24.50 -5.93
CA TYR A 18 -2.54 23.06 -6.14
C TYR A 18 -4.01 22.71 -6.39
N ALA A 19 -4.95 23.37 -5.72
CA ALA A 19 -6.38 23.25 -5.98
C ALA A 19 -6.71 23.61 -7.43
N GLY A 20 -6.19 24.73 -7.92
CA GLY A 20 -6.41 25.15 -9.31
C GLY A 20 -5.91 24.13 -10.34
N PHE A 21 -4.76 23.48 -10.11
CA PHE A 21 -4.29 22.40 -10.98
C PHE A 21 -5.23 21.18 -10.95
N PHE A 22 -5.73 20.81 -9.77
CA PHE A 22 -6.66 19.69 -9.61
C PHE A 22 -8.01 19.97 -10.28
N GLU A 23 -8.57 21.17 -10.07
CA GLU A 23 -9.84 21.61 -10.67
C GLU A 23 -9.76 21.58 -12.20
N GLU A 24 -8.76 22.23 -12.79
CA GLU A 24 -8.54 22.27 -14.24
C GLU A 24 -8.39 20.85 -14.82
N THR A 25 -7.61 19.99 -14.16
CA THR A 25 -7.41 18.60 -14.60
C THR A 25 -8.72 17.81 -14.53
N SER A 26 -9.49 17.98 -13.45
CA SER A 26 -10.76 17.30 -13.24
C SER A 26 -11.83 17.75 -14.24
N GLU A 27 -11.87 19.04 -14.57
CA GLU A 27 -12.76 19.59 -15.59
C GLU A 27 -12.43 19.04 -16.99
N GLN A 28 -11.16 18.98 -17.36
CA GLN A 28 -10.74 18.40 -18.64
C GLN A 28 -11.12 16.92 -18.75
N ILE A 29 -10.91 16.13 -17.70
CA ILE A 29 -11.27 14.71 -17.66
C ILE A 29 -12.80 14.54 -17.72
N SER A 30 -13.54 15.29 -16.91
CA SER A 30 -15.00 15.21 -16.87
C SER A 30 -15.63 15.61 -18.20
N SER A 31 -15.06 16.60 -18.89
CA SER A 31 -15.49 17.04 -20.22
C SER A 31 -15.31 15.95 -21.30
N SER A 32 -14.42 14.97 -21.08
CA SER A 32 -14.27 13.80 -21.96
C SER A 32 -15.35 12.73 -21.75
N GLY A 33 -16.23 12.91 -20.76
CA GLY A 33 -17.27 11.95 -20.37
C GLY A 33 -16.81 10.89 -19.36
N ALA A 34 -15.57 11.00 -18.85
CA ALA A 34 -15.06 10.12 -17.81
C ALA A 34 -15.44 10.63 -16.41
N GLU A 35 -15.82 9.71 -15.52
CA GLU A 35 -16.05 10.03 -14.11
C GLU A 35 -14.72 10.32 -13.39
N VAL A 36 -14.71 11.32 -12.51
CA VAL A 36 -13.58 11.64 -11.64
C VAL A 36 -13.92 11.27 -10.21
N VAL A 37 -13.09 10.42 -9.60
CA VAL A 37 -13.16 10.08 -8.19
C VAL A 37 -11.95 10.70 -7.50
N GLU A 38 -12.22 11.58 -6.55
CA GLU A 38 -11.20 12.33 -5.81
C GLU A 38 -10.73 11.55 -4.57
N HIS A 39 -9.41 11.49 -4.38
CA HIS A 39 -8.76 10.89 -3.21
C HIS A 39 -7.80 11.90 -2.57
N ASN A 40 -8.20 12.49 -1.45
CA ASN A 40 -7.33 13.40 -0.69
C ASN A 40 -6.44 12.58 0.26
N VAL A 41 -5.25 12.23 -0.21
CA VAL A 41 -4.28 11.39 0.49
C VAL A 41 -2.96 12.12 0.57
N ASN A 42 -2.28 12.03 1.71
CA ASN A 42 -0.95 12.60 1.86
C ASN A 42 0.06 11.93 0.91
N VAL A 43 0.20 12.49 -0.30
CA VAL A 43 1.04 11.95 -1.38
C VAL A 43 2.54 11.94 -1.05
N SER A 44 2.96 12.55 0.06
CA SER A 44 4.34 12.49 0.57
C SER A 44 4.57 11.37 1.59
N ASN A 45 3.51 10.66 2.01
CA ASN A 45 3.58 9.55 2.95
C ASN A 45 3.40 8.21 2.21
N PHE A 46 4.50 7.51 1.95
CA PHE A 46 4.45 6.23 1.22
C PHE A 46 3.44 5.20 1.81
N PRO A 47 3.40 4.94 3.13
CA PRO A 47 2.39 4.05 3.72
C PRO A 47 0.93 4.42 3.47
N ASP A 48 0.60 5.71 3.41
CA ASP A 48 -0.78 6.14 3.15
C ASP A 48 -1.09 6.03 1.65
N VAL A 49 -0.14 6.36 0.79
CA VAL A 49 -0.30 6.25 -0.67
C VAL A 49 -0.42 4.80 -1.12
N ILE A 50 0.41 3.88 -0.61
CA ILE A 50 0.34 2.48 -1.03
C ILE A 50 -0.97 1.82 -0.59
N ARG A 51 -1.49 2.17 0.59
CA ARG A 51 -2.80 1.69 1.06
C ARG A 51 -3.92 2.20 0.16
N GLU A 52 -3.89 3.48 -0.22
CA GLU A 52 -4.91 4.05 -1.09
C GLU A 52 -4.89 3.41 -2.47
N VAL A 53 -3.70 3.27 -3.06
CA VAL A 53 -3.56 2.68 -4.39
C VAL A 53 -3.96 1.21 -4.38
N GLU A 54 -3.63 0.44 -3.32
CA GLU A 54 -4.08 -0.94 -3.16
C GLU A 54 -5.61 -1.04 -3.02
N SER A 55 -6.22 -0.18 -2.21
CA SER A 55 -7.68 -0.08 -2.07
C SER A 55 -8.36 0.20 -3.41
N ILE A 56 -7.86 1.19 -4.16
CA ILE A 56 -8.39 1.56 -5.48
C ILE A 56 -8.28 0.38 -6.45
N LEU A 57 -7.06 -0.16 -6.65
CA LEU A 57 -6.86 -1.25 -7.61
C LEU A 57 -7.64 -2.51 -7.20
N GLY A 58 -7.70 -2.83 -5.90
CA GLY A 58 -8.46 -3.96 -5.38
C GLY A 58 -9.97 -3.83 -5.65
N SER A 59 -10.52 -2.64 -5.45
CA SER A 59 -11.94 -2.35 -5.70
C SER A 59 -12.26 -2.42 -7.20
N GLU A 60 -11.50 -1.70 -8.03
CA GLU A 60 -11.67 -1.69 -9.49
C GLU A 60 -11.52 -3.09 -10.09
N TYR A 61 -10.55 -3.88 -9.61
CA TYR A 61 -10.33 -5.25 -10.09
C TYR A 61 -11.48 -6.19 -9.71
N SER A 62 -12.11 -5.97 -8.55
CA SER A 62 -13.22 -6.78 -8.06
C SER A 62 -14.55 -6.41 -8.72
N GLU A 63 -14.80 -5.13 -8.92
CA GLU A 63 -16.03 -4.59 -9.50
C GLU A 63 -16.05 -4.70 -11.03
N HIS A 64 -14.87 -4.64 -11.66
CA HIS A 64 -14.71 -4.66 -13.11
C HIS A 64 -13.67 -5.71 -13.53
N PRO A 65 -13.92 -7.01 -13.29
CA PRO A 65 -12.93 -8.08 -13.48
C PRO A 65 -12.50 -8.26 -14.94
N ASP A 66 -13.26 -7.74 -15.91
CA ASP A 66 -12.99 -7.83 -17.34
C ASP A 66 -12.29 -6.60 -17.94
N SER A 67 -12.11 -5.54 -17.15
CA SER A 67 -11.50 -4.29 -17.60
C SER A 67 -9.98 -4.27 -17.42
N ASP A 68 -9.29 -3.60 -18.34
CA ASP A 68 -7.90 -3.20 -18.16
C ASP A 68 -7.84 -1.92 -17.31
N ILE A 69 -6.94 -1.88 -16.31
CA ILE A 69 -6.77 -0.74 -15.41
C ILE A 69 -5.49 -0.01 -15.79
N TYR A 70 -5.60 1.17 -16.39
CA TYR A 70 -4.43 1.96 -16.78
C TYR A 70 -3.93 2.84 -15.62
N VAL A 71 -2.65 2.73 -15.30
CA VAL A 71 -2.04 3.47 -14.17
C VAL A 71 -0.94 4.40 -14.68
N ASN A 72 -1.13 5.71 -14.54
CA ASN A 72 -0.16 6.71 -15.00
C ASN A 72 1.00 6.85 -14.02
N LEU A 73 2.23 6.60 -14.48
CA LEU A 73 3.45 6.71 -13.68
C LEU A 73 4.29 7.97 -14.00
N SER A 74 3.75 8.91 -14.77
CA SER A 74 4.48 10.12 -15.24
C SER A 74 4.20 11.38 -14.46
N SER A 75 3.19 11.33 -13.60
CA SER A 75 2.74 12.45 -12.79
C SER A 75 2.61 12.00 -11.34
N GLY A 76 2.90 12.91 -10.41
CA GLY A 76 2.80 12.66 -8.97
C GLY A 76 4.16 12.60 -8.28
N SER A 77 4.11 12.38 -6.98
CA SER A 77 5.31 12.26 -6.13
C SER A 77 6.07 10.97 -6.41
N SER A 78 7.32 10.91 -5.95
CA SER A 78 8.13 9.69 -5.94
C SER A 78 7.45 8.54 -5.19
N GLU A 79 6.76 8.86 -4.09
CA GLU A 79 6.02 7.92 -3.26
C GLU A 79 4.85 7.31 -4.02
N TYR A 80 4.07 8.14 -4.74
CA TYR A 80 2.99 7.67 -5.61
C TYR A 80 3.52 6.78 -6.72
N ILE A 81 4.53 7.23 -7.48
CA ILE A 81 5.08 6.46 -8.59
C ILE A 81 5.58 5.09 -8.10
N SER A 82 6.25 5.06 -6.94
CA SER A 82 6.75 3.83 -6.34
C SER A 82 5.61 2.90 -5.90
N ALA A 83 4.61 3.43 -5.17
CA ALA A 83 3.45 2.68 -4.71
C ALA A 83 2.64 2.13 -5.90
N ALA A 84 2.29 2.99 -6.86
CA ALA A 84 1.58 2.64 -8.08
C ALA A 84 2.29 1.56 -8.89
N THR A 85 3.62 1.63 -8.98
CA THR A 85 4.41 0.58 -9.64
C THR A 85 4.29 -0.75 -8.90
N ILE A 86 4.50 -0.76 -7.57
CA ILE A 86 4.46 -1.97 -6.74
C ILE A 86 3.08 -2.63 -6.79
N VAL A 87 2.02 -1.84 -6.55
CA VAL A 87 0.65 -2.36 -6.51
C VAL A 87 0.21 -2.83 -7.90
N SER A 88 0.55 -2.11 -8.97
CA SER A 88 0.23 -2.55 -10.34
C SER A 88 0.82 -3.93 -10.66
N MET A 89 2.00 -4.26 -10.13
CA MET A 89 2.60 -5.59 -10.30
C MET A 89 1.85 -6.70 -9.54
N MET A 90 1.00 -6.36 -8.58
CA MET A 90 0.16 -7.32 -7.84
C MET A 90 -1.15 -7.66 -8.59
N TYR A 91 -1.60 -6.81 -9.53
CA TYR A 91 -2.87 -6.98 -10.24
C TYR A 91 -2.62 -7.22 -11.75
N PRO A 92 -2.82 -8.45 -12.27
CA PRO A 92 -2.43 -8.81 -13.65
C PRO A 92 -3.06 -7.99 -14.79
N LYS A 93 -4.21 -7.33 -14.55
CA LYS A 93 -4.89 -6.45 -15.53
C LYS A 93 -4.53 -4.97 -15.36
N SER A 94 -3.62 -4.64 -14.46
CA SER A 94 -3.06 -3.30 -14.37
C SER A 94 -2.01 -3.08 -15.46
N ILE A 95 -2.14 -1.99 -16.21
CA ILE A 95 -1.25 -1.56 -17.28
C ILE A 95 -0.60 -0.24 -16.85
N PRO A 96 0.54 -0.28 -16.14
CA PRO A 96 1.30 0.91 -15.82
C PRO A 96 1.88 1.53 -17.09
N PHE A 97 1.75 2.84 -17.27
CA PHE A 97 2.26 3.54 -18.45
C PHE A 97 3.00 4.83 -18.10
N THR A 98 3.87 5.27 -19.01
CA THR A 98 4.53 6.57 -18.93
C THR A 98 4.33 7.41 -20.18
N VAL A 99 4.39 8.73 -20.02
CA VAL A 99 4.24 9.76 -21.04
C VAL A 99 5.48 10.63 -20.98
N SER A 100 6.18 10.75 -22.11
CA SER A 100 7.37 11.60 -22.21
C SER A 100 6.98 13.03 -22.54
N THR A 101 7.64 13.99 -21.89
CA THR A 101 7.48 15.41 -22.20
C THR A 101 8.01 15.71 -23.60
N LYS A 102 7.13 16.15 -24.51
CA LYS A 102 7.52 16.55 -25.87
C LYS A 102 8.11 17.96 -25.92
N GLU A 103 7.50 18.89 -25.19
CA GLU A 103 7.91 20.29 -25.09
C GLU A 103 7.74 20.75 -23.64
N TYR A 104 8.69 21.56 -23.16
CA TYR A 104 8.57 22.18 -21.86
C TYR A 104 7.60 23.35 -21.95
N THR A 105 6.62 23.38 -21.07
CA THR A 105 5.69 24.52 -20.91
C THR A 105 6.34 25.72 -20.23
N VAL A 106 7.56 25.55 -19.69
CA VAL A 106 8.35 26.61 -19.06
C VAL A 106 9.45 27.06 -20.02
N ASP A 107 9.58 28.37 -20.23
CA ASP A 107 10.66 28.96 -21.01
C ASP A 107 12.03 28.71 -20.37
N LEU A 108 13.07 28.67 -21.20
CA LEU A 108 14.44 28.31 -20.79
C LEU A 108 15.01 29.21 -19.69
N GLU A 109 14.60 30.47 -19.60
CA GLU A 109 15.04 31.38 -18.52
C GLU A 109 14.44 30.96 -17.17
N ASN A 110 13.14 30.62 -17.14
CA ASN A 110 12.49 30.13 -15.94
C ASN A 110 12.91 28.70 -15.56
N VAL A 111 13.34 27.85 -16.51
CA VAL A 111 13.96 26.56 -16.19
C VAL A 111 15.20 26.72 -15.33
N LYS A 112 16.10 27.67 -15.68
CA LYS A 112 17.26 27.98 -14.82
C LYS A 112 16.82 28.44 -13.44
N LYS A 113 15.81 29.31 -13.36
CA LYS A 113 15.30 29.81 -12.08
C LYS A 113 14.71 28.70 -11.19
N LEU A 114 14.05 27.70 -11.77
CA LEU A 114 13.35 26.65 -11.04
C LEU A 114 14.23 25.45 -10.68
N TYR A 115 15.17 25.10 -11.55
CA TYR A 115 15.96 23.87 -11.44
C TYR A 115 17.42 24.12 -11.04
N TYR A 116 17.86 25.38 -10.90
CA TYR A 116 19.23 25.74 -10.53
C TYR A 116 19.27 26.65 -9.30
N ASP A 117 20.31 26.49 -8.49
CA ASP A 117 20.71 27.41 -7.43
C ASP A 117 22.03 28.07 -7.83
N GLY A 118 21.95 29.28 -8.38
CA GLY A 118 23.06 29.89 -9.14
C GLY A 118 23.37 29.08 -10.40
N ASP A 119 24.61 28.64 -10.56
CA ASP A 119 25.05 27.81 -11.69
C ASP A 119 24.88 26.29 -11.43
N ARG A 120 24.41 25.89 -10.24
CA ARG A 120 24.30 24.47 -9.87
C ARG A 120 22.90 23.93 -10.16
N PRO A 121 22.74 22.89 -11.00
CA PRO A 121 21.46 22.22 -11.15
C PRO A 121 21.10 21.48 -9.85
N VAL A 122 19.92 21.77 -9.30
CA VAL A 122 19.37 21.19 -8.06
C VAL A 122 18.04 20.45 -8.27
N GLY A 123 17.41 20.57 -9.45
CA GLY A 123 16.11 19.95 -9.69
C GLY A 123 14.95 20.71 -9.03
N LEU A 124 13.78 20.07 -8.92
CA LEU A 124 12.63 20.63 -8.18
C LEU A 124 12.79 20.54 -6.66
N SER A 125 13.69 19.68 -6.18
CA SER A 125 13.89 19.42 -4.75
C SER A 125 15.17 20.10 -4.28
N ARG A 126 15.02 21.26 -3.61
CA ARG A 126 16.13 22.06 -3.11
C ARG A 126 16.90 21.41 -1.95
N SER A 127 16.27 20.48 -1.24
CA SER A 127 16.90 19.63 -0.24
C SER A 127 16.22 18.26 -0.25
N VAL A 128 17.01 17.20 -0.11
CA VAL A 128 16.55 15.80 -0.08
C VAL A 128 16.99 15.17 1.24
N THR A 129 16.21 14.22 1.74
CA THR A 129 16.62 13.30 2.81
C THR A 129 17.66 12.30 2.29
N ASP A 130 18.40 11.67 3.21
CA ASP A 130 19.42 10.68 2.84
C ASP A 130 18.80 9.53 2.05
N PRO A 131 19.41 9.13 0.91
CA PRO A 131 18.90 8.03 0.10
C PRO A 131 18.97 6.71 0.87
N SER A 132 17.86 5.98 0.88
CA SER A 132 17.82 4.60 1.36
C SER A 132 17.82 3.65 0.16
N PRO A 133 18.59 2.54 0.20
CA PRO A 133 18.66 1.61 -0.91
C PRO A 133 17.30 0.91 -1.12
N MET A 134 16.80 0.92 -2.35
CA MET A 134 15.65 0.11 -2.76
C MET A 134 16.11 -1.22 -3.35
N VAL A 135 15.68 -2.32 -2.73
CA VAL A 135 15.87 -3.67 -3.23
C VAL A 135 14.74 -3.99 -4.21
N LYS A 136 15.08 -4.46 -5.43
CA LYS A 136 14.09 -4.96 -6.40
C LYS A 136 13.85 -6.45 -6.17
N VAL A 137 12.60 -6.83 -5.93
CA VAL A 137 12.18 -8.22 -5.72
C VAL A 137 10.83 -8.44 -6.40
N SER A 138 10.59 -9.65 -6.92
CA SER A 138 9.23 -10.09 -7.24
C SER A 138 8.46 -10.24 -5.94
N ILE A 139 7.43 -9.42 -5.71
CA ILE A 139 6.65 -9.42 -4.47
C ILE A 139 5.33 -10.16 -4.72
N PRO A 140 5.17 -11.40 -4.23
CA PRO A 140 3.86 -12.03 -4.21
C PRO A 140 2.93 -11.19 -3.32
N HIS A 141 1.65 -11.08 -3.70
CA HIS A 141 0.67 -10.45 -2.85
C HIS A 141 0.63 -11.16 -1.48
N PRO A 142 0.52 -10.44 -0.34
CA PRO A 142 0.46 -11.07 0.97
C PRO A 142 -0.71 -12.05 1.05
N ASP A 143 -0.48 -13.22 1.64
CA ASP A 143 -1.52 -14.23 1.86
C ASP A 143 -2.56 -13.67 2.85
N GLU A 144 -3.78 -13.42 2.37
CA GLU A 144 -4.88 -12.84 3.16
C GLU A 144 -5.13 -13.60 4.45
N ILE A 145 -5.10 -14.94 4.40
CA ILE A 145 -5.37 -15.80 5.57
C ILE A 145 -4.29 -15.58 6.62
N LEU A 146 -3.03 -15.40 6.21
CA LEU A 146 -1.94 -15.09 7.13
C LEU A 146 -2.04 -13.68 7.71
N VAL A 147 -2.40 -12.68 6.91
CA VAL A 147 -2.51 -11.29 7.40
C VAL A 147 -3.68 -11.13 8.37
N ARG A 148 -4.87 -11.64 8.00
CA ARG A 148 -6.05 -11.62 8.87
C ARG A 148 -5.85 -12.47 10.11
N GLY A 149 -5.21 -13.64 9.98
CA GLY A 149 -4.86 -14.49 11.11
C GLY A 149 -3.90 -13.79 12.08
N LEU A 150 -2.93 -13.03 11.56
CA LEU A 150 -2.00 -12.25 12.39
C LEU A 150 -2.76 -11.14 13.13
N ARG A 151 -3.71 -10.46 12.45
CA ARG A 151 -4.57 -9.44 13.04
C ARG A 151 -5.40 -10.01 14.20
N ALA A 152 -6.05 -11.15 13.98
CA ALA A 152 -6.81 -11.86 15.00
C ALA A 152 -5.94 -12.20 16.23
N TYR A 153 -4.73 -12.72 16.01
CA TYR A 153 -3.79 -13.04 17.07
C TYR A 153 -3.33 -11.81 17.88
N VAL A 154 -2.96 -10.72 17.20
CA VAL A 154 -2.50 -9.49 17.85
C VAL A 154 -3.62 -8.82 18.63
N ASN A 155 -4.82 -8.71 18.04
CA ASN A 155 -5.96 -8.06 18.68
C ASN A 155 -6.47 -8.82 19.90
N CYS A 156 -6.44 -10.16 19.89
CA CYS A 156 -6.90 -10.94 21.03
C CYS A 156 -5.96 -10.81 22.24
N ASN A 157 -4.65 -10.55 22.02
CA ASN A 157 -3.60 -10.56 23.06
C ASN A 157 -3.68 -11.77 24.02
N CYS A 158 -4.09 -12.91 23.46
CA CYS A 158 -4.64 -14.04 24.17
C CYS A 158 -3.69 -15.24 24.16
N LYS A 159 -4.05 -16.33 24.86
CA LYS A 159 -3.27 -17.58 24.81
C LYS A 159 -3.49 -18.28 23.46
N THR A 160 -2.57 -19.14 23.06
CA THR A 160 -2.60 -19.89 21.79
C THR A 160 -3.95 -20.55 21.50
N ARG A 161 -4.60 -21.17 22.50
CA ARG A 161 -5.89 -21.84 22.29
C ARG A 161 -7.03 -20.87 21.99
N GLU A 162 -7.01 -19.69 22.61
CA GLU A 162 -8.01 -18.65 22.37
C GLU A 162 -7.83 -18.07 20.97
N ALA A 163 -6.58 -17.85 20.54
CA ALA A 163 -6.26 -17.42 19.19
C ALA A 163 -6.71 -18.44 18.13
N ILE A 164 -6.51 -19.74 18.37
CA ILE A 164 -6.98 -20.81 17.49
C ILE A 164 -8.50 -20.76 17.36
N SER A 165 -9.23 -20.62 18.47
CA SER A 165 -10.70 -20.51 18.42
C SER A 165 -11.15 -19.31 17.60
N LEU A 166 -10.48 -18.16 17.76
CA LEU A 166 -10.79 -16.94 16.99
C LEU A 166 -10.55 -17.15 15.49
N ILE A 167 -9.38 -17.67 15.11
CA ILE A 167 -9.03 -17.98 13.71
C ILE A 167 -10.02 -18.96 13.08
N LYS A 168 -10.46 -19.98 13.84
CA LYS A 168 -11.52 -20.90 13.39
C LYS A 168 -12.85 -20.18 13.18
N SER A 169 -13.25 -19.33 14.12
CA SER A 169 -14.51 -18.58 14.03
C SER A 169 -14.53 -17.56 12.88
N GLU A 170 -13.37 -17.03 12.49
CA GLU A 170 -13.22 -16.12 11.34
C GLU A 170 -13.13 -16.86 10.00
N GLY A 171 -13.22 -18.20 9.98
CA GLY A 171 -13.14 -18.99 8.75
C GLY A 171 -11.73 -19.07 8.15
N LEU A 172 -10.71 -18.65 8.88
CA LEU A 172 -9.32 -18.60 8.41
C LEU A 172 -8.60 -19.96 8.56
N TRP A 173 -9.24 -20.93 9.20
CA TRP A 173 -8.65 -22.23 9.49
C TRP A 173 -8.57 -23.13 8.24
N LEU A 174 -7.35 -23.42 7.78
CA LEU A 174 -7.08 -24.16 6.55
C LEU A 174 -7.34 -25.68 6.61
N ARG A 175 -7.76 -26.21 7.75
CA ARG A 175 -7.94 -27.66 7.97
C ARG A 175 -9.40 -27.98 8.21
N GLY A 176 -9.85 -29.14 7.72
CA GLY A 176 -11.20 -29.64 8.01
C GLY A 176 -11.42 -29.92 9.50
N GLU A 177 -12.68 -29.99 9.92
CA GLU A 177 -13.04 -30.30 11.30
C GLU A 177 -12.60 -31.72 11.70
N SER A 178 -11.93 -31.83 12.84
CA SER A 178 -11.49 -33.11 13.40
C SER A 178 -12.67 -33.92 13.92
N LYS A 179 -12.67 -35.24 13.67
CA LYS A 179 -13.75 -36.15 14.10
C LYS A 179 -13.82 -36.43 15.62
N SER A 180 -12.85 -35.97 16.42
CA SER A 180 -12.89 -36.12 17.89
C SER A 180 -12.26 -34.93 18.63
N GLU A 181 -12.93 -34.45 19.69
CA GLU A 181 -12.59 -33.19 20.38
C GLU A 181 -11.26 -33.20 21.13
N GLU A 182 -10.88 -34.32 21.74
CA GLU A 182 -9.72 -34.37 22.64
C GLU A 182 -8.39 -34.57 21.88
N TYR A 183 -8.42 -35.38 20.83
CA TYR A 183 -7.31 -35.49 19.87
C TYR A 183 -7.17 -34.20 19.05
N SER A 184 -8.27 -33.50 18.72
CA SER A 184 -8.20 -32.23 17.98
C SER A 184 -7.35 -31.17 18.69
N LYS A 185 -7.43 -31.06 20.03
CA LYS A 185 -6.82 -29.94 20.78
C LYS A 185 -5.29 -29.92 20.74
N GLN A 186 -4.62 -31.08 20.74
CA GLN A 186 -3.16 -31.14 20.61
C GLN A 186 -2.71 -30.92 19.17
N TYR A 187 -3.41 -31.51 18.20
CA TYR A 187 -3.12 -31.32 16.77
C TYR A 187 -3.38 -29.89 16.31
N ASP A 188 -4.40 -29.22 16.83
CA ASP A 188 -4.72 -27.82 16.52
C ASP A 188 -3.56 -26.88 16.89
N VAL A 189 -2.90 -27.09 18.03
CA VAL A 189 -1.73 -26.28 18.41
C VAL A 189 -0.58 -26.49 17.44
N VAL A 190 -0.34 -27.75 17.02
CA VAL A 190 0.70 -28.08 16.03
C VAL A 190 0.39 -27.45 14.68
N TRP A 191 -0.85 -27.54 14.21
CA TRP A 191 -1.28 -26.95 12.95
C TRP A 191 -1.28 -25.43 12.96
N PHE A 192 -1.72 -24.81 14.05
CA PHE A 192 -1.61 -23.38 14.21
C PHE A 192 -0.16 -22.91 14.14
N HIS A 193 0.74 -23.62 14.83
CA HIS A 193 2.15 -23.29 14.77
C HIS A 193 2.71 -23.44 13.34
N ARG A 194 2.38 -24.51 12.64
CA ARG A 194 2.90 -24.78 11.29
C ARG A 194 2.33 -23.84 10.24
N ASP A 195 1.01 -23.68 10.23
CA ASP A 195 0.30 -23.05 9.12
C ASP A 195 0.26 -21.51 9.26
N PHE A 196 0.43 -20.99 10.50
CA PHE A 196 0.46 -19.55 10.80
C PHE A 196 1.79 -19.10 11.40
N VAL A 197 2.10 -19.49 12.64
CA VAL A 197 3.23 -18.92 13.42
C VAL A 197 4.56 -19.05 12.69
N GLN A 198 4.87 -20.24 12.19
CA GLN A 198 6.12 -20.49 11.48
C GLN A 198 6.22 -19.63 10.21
N LYS A 199 5.10 -19.44 9.50
CA LYS A 199 5.08 -18.58 8.32
C LYS A 199 5.26 -17.11 8.70
N TRP A 200 4.60 -16.63 9.75
CA TRP A 200 4.79 -15.26 10.24
C TRP A 200 6.24 -14.99 10.66
N ILE A 201 6.90 -15.97 11.31
CA ILE A 201 8.32 -15.88 11.66
C ILE A 201 9.18 -15.85 10.38
N ASN A 202 8.92 -16.75 9.43
CA ASN A 202 9.69 -16.82 8.18
C ASN A 202 9.53 -15.56 7.32
N LEU A 203 8.37 -14.91 7.39
CA LEU A 203 8.07 -13.65 6.72
C LEU A 203 8.58 -12.42 7.50
N GLY A 204 9.17 -12.62 8.70
CA GLY A 204 9.69 -11.55 9.54
C GLY A 204 8.62 -10.71 10.24
N TRP A 205 7.35 -11.12 10.24
CA TRP A 205 6.25 -10.34 10.81
C TRP A 205 6.16 -10.45 12.34
N VAL A 206 6.63 -11.57 12.89
CA VAL A 206 6.70 -11.78 14.34
C VAL A 206 8.02 -12.42 14.72
N GLU A 207 8.45 -12.12 15.94
CA GLU A 207 9.62 -12.75 16.56
C GLU A 207 9.22 -13.44 17.86
N ARG A 208 10.01 -14.42 18.29
CA ARG A 208 9.76 -15.14 19.53
C ARG A 208 10.23 -14.31 20.70
N ASP A 209 9.35 -14.11 21.69
CA ASP A 209 9.75 -13.50 22.96
C ASP A 209 10.58 -14.54 23.74
N GLU A 210 11.81 -14.21 24.11
CA GLU A 210 12.68 -15.13 24.85
C GLU A 210 12.26 -15.26 26.33
N HIS A 211 11.54 -14.27 26.85
CA HIS A 211 11.12 -14.20 28.25
C HIS A 211 9.67 -14.63 28.46
N ARG A 212 8.83 -14.57 27.42
CA ARG A 212 7.43 -14.98 27.46
C ARG A 212 7.18 -16.07 26.43
N ARG A 213 6.28 -17.02 26.72
CA ARG A 213 5.80 -18.01 25.72
C ARG A 213 4.83 -17.36 24.71
N ARG A 214 5.22 -16.23 24.10
CA ARG A 214 4.43 -15.40 23.18
C ARG A 214 5.31 -14.94 22.01
N PHE A 215 4.67 -14.35 21.00
CA PHE A 215 5.34 -13.77 19.85
C PHE A 215 5.12 -12.26 19.85
N ASN A 216 6.18 -11.50 19.59
CA ASN A 216 6.16 -10.04 19.50
C ASN A 216 6.04 -9.63 18.03
N LEU A 217 5.28 -8.56 17.79
CA LEU A 217 5.10 -8.00 16.45
C LEU A 217 6.30 -7.12 16.10
N THR A 218 6.95 -7.41 14.98
CA THR A 218 8.06 -6.62 14.42
C THR A 218 7.54 -5.35 13.73
N ASP A 219 8.44 -4.47 13.30
CA ASP A 219 8.04 -3.29 12.52
C ASP A 219 7.46 -3.67 11.15
N ASP A 220 8.01 -4.70 10.49
CA ASP A 220 7.46 -5.25 9.24
C ASP A 220 6.05 -5.83 9.45
N GLY A 221 5.83 -6.54 10.56
CA GLY A 221 4.51 -7.06 10.91
C GLY A 221 3.48 -5.95 11.17
N ARG A 222 3.88 -4.87 11.84
CA ARG A 222 3.03 -3.68 12.03
C ARG A 222 2.69 -3.03 10.69
N TRP A 223 3.69 -2.93 9.81
CA TRP A 223 3.51 -2.35 8.49
C TRP A 223 2.53 -3.17 7.65
N ILE A 224 2.67 -4.51 7.62
CA ILE A 224 1.72 -5.40 6.92
C ILE A 224 0.29 -5.25 7.44
N LEU A 225 0.09 -5.26 8.77
CA LEU A 225 -1.24 -5.12 9.35
C LEU A 225 -1.89 -3.76 9.06
N ARG A 226 -1.08 -2.71 8.94
CA ARG A 226 -1.53 -1.36 8.59
C ARG A 226 -1.86 -1.22 7.11
N THR A 227 -1.20 -1.98 6.24
CA THR A 227 -1.27 -1.79 4.79
C THR A 227 -2.33 -2.66 4.12
N TYR A 228 -2.46 -3.93 4.49
CA TYR A 228 -3.27 -4.90 3.74
C TYR A 228 -4.50 -5.40 4.50
N PHE A 229 -5.58 -5.66 3.75
CA PHE A 229 -6.83 -6.26 4.23
C PHE A 229 -7.41 -5.55 5.46
N THR A 230 -7.43 -4.21 5.42
CA THR A 230 -7.96 -3.34 6.49
C THR A 230 -9.45 -3.51 6.67
#